data_AF-A0A258N5C7-F1
#
_entry.id   AF-A0A258N5C7-F1
#
_cell.length_a   1.000
_cell.length_b   1.000
_cell.length_c   1.000
_cell.angle_alpha   90.00
_cell.angle_beta   90.00
_cell.angle_gamma   90.00
#
_symmetry.space_group_name_H-M   'P 1'
#
loop_
_entity.id
_entity.type
_entity.pdbx_description
1 polymer ?
#
loop_
_entity_poly.entity_id
_entity_poly.type
_entity_poly.pdbx_seq_one_letter_code
_entity_poly.pdbx_strand_id
1 'polypeptide(L)'
;MANLKKLGKRKRIALVAHDHKKADLIEWAIFNKVELAKHELFATGTTGKLVEEALDRPVKKLLSGPLGGDQQIGAMIAQGEIDVMLFFWDPMEAQPHDSDVKALLRLCVAWNIPMACDRATADFIMTSPFMHEEYLAAQPDYTGYLNRDVKEDQD
;
A
#
# COMPACT_ATOMS: atom_id res chain seq x y z
N MET A 1 -14.18 -6.60 -22.58
CA MET A 1 -12.77 -6.99 -22.38
C MET A 1 -12.43 -6.68 -20.92
N ALA A 2 -11.70 -7.55 -20.22
CA ALA A 2 -11.31 -7.24 -18.84
C ALA A 2 -10.45 -5.97 -18.83
N ASN A 3 -10.78 -5.00 -17.97
CA ASN A 3 -9.92 -3.85 -17.74
C ASN A 3 -8.66 -4.36 -17.02
N LEU A 4 -7.47 -4.13 -17.58
CA LEU A 4 -6.21 -4.66 -17.04
C LEU A 4 -5.29 -3.51 -16.64
N LYS A 5 -4.81 -3.54 -15.41
CA LYS A 5 -3.73 -2.66 -14.92
C LYS A 5 -2.41 -3.39 -14.99
N LYS A 6 -1.46 -2.83 -15.73
CA LYS A 6 -0.09 -3.37 -15.82
C LYS A 6 0.76 -2.84 -14.66
N LEU A 7 1.25 -3.74 -13.81
CA LEU A 7 2.28 -3.45 -12.81
C LEU A 7 3.65 -3.70 -13.45
N GLY A 8 4.52 -2.70 -13.45
CA GLY A 8 5.85 -2.80 -14.08
C GLY A 8 6.82 -3.67 -13.28
N LYS A 9 7.97 -4.04 -13.88
CA LYS A 9 9.02 -4.83 -13.19
C LYS A 9 9.56 -4.13 -11.94
N ARG A 10 9.80 -2.81 -12.02
CA ARG A 10 10.13 -1.97 -10.87
C ARG A 10 8.83 -1.51 -10.20
N LYS A 11 8.49 -2.11 -9.05
CA LYS A 11 7.30 -1.77 -8.26
C LYS A 11 7.46 -0.46 -7.50
N ARG A 12 6.34 0.24 -7.29
CA ARG A 12 6.18 1.34 -6.32
C ARG A 12 5.50 0.79 -5.08
N ILE A 13 6.27 0.64 -3.99
CA ILE A 13 5.88 -0.07 -2.78
C ILE A 13 5.60 0.94 -1.67
N ALA A 14 4.38 0.95 -1.15
CA ALA A 14 4.02 1.69 0.06
C ALA A 14 4.32 0.85 1.31
N LEU A 15 5.03 1.44 2.27
CA LEU A 15 5.40 0.86 3.56
C LEU A 15 4.72 1.66 4.68
N VAL A 16 3.81 1.03 5.41
CA VAL A 16 3.06 1.64 6.51
C VAL A 16 3.11 0.71 7.71
N ALA A 17 3.25 1.26 8.92
CA ALA A 17 3.14 0.48 10.14
C ALA A 17 2.54 1.31 11.29
N HIS A 18 1.71 0.68 12.11
CA HIS A 18 1.35 1.22 13.43
C HIS A 18 2.59 1.27 14.32
N ASP A 19 2.55 2.10 15.38
CA ASP A 19 3.73 2.33 16.23
C ASP A 19 4.32 1.03 16.80
N HIS A 20 3.48 0.13 17.34
CA HIS A 20 3.91 -1.18 17.84
C HIS A 20 4.38 -2.17 16.76
N LYS A 21 4.20 -1.84 15.49
CA LYS A 21 4.60 -2.66 14.34
C LYS A 21 5.76 -2.08 13.54
N LYS A 22 6.25 -0.87 13.89
CA LYS A 22 7.38 -0.26 13.21
C LYS A 22 8.65 -1.10 13.36
N ALA A 23 8.93 -1.62 14.55
CA ALA A 23 10.09 -2.50 14.75
C ALA A 23 10.04 -3.74 13.85
N ASP A 24 8.88 -4.42 13.80
CA ASP A 24 8.66 -5.58 12.94
C ASP A 24 8.86 -5.25 11.44
N LEU A 25 8.32 -4.10 10.99
CA LEU A 25 8.47 -3.65 9.60
C LEU A 25 9.93 -3.33 9.26
N ILE A 26 10.66 -2.69 10.17
CA ILE A 26 12.07 -2.35 9.96
C ILE A 26 12.94 -3.61 9.92
N GLU A 27 12.73 -4.56 10.83
CA GLU A 27 13.44 -5.84 10.81
C GLU A 27 13.19 -6.58 9.48
N TRP A 28 11.93 -6.65 9.05
CA TRP A 28 11.55 -7.24 7.77
C TRP A 28 12.17 -6.51 6.57
N ALA A 29 12.21 -5.18 6.60
CA ALA A 29 12.80 -4.38 5.55
C ALA A 29 14.32 -4.61 5.45
N ILE A 30 15.02 -4.71 6.58
CA ILE A 30 16.46 -5.02 6.63
C ILE A 30 16.70 -6.42 6.03
N PHE A 31 15.90 -7.40 6.42
CA PHE A 31 15.99 -8.76 5.88
C PHE A 31 15.82 -8.79 4.35
N ASN A 32 14.89 -7.99 3.83
CA ASN A 32 14.61 -7.87 2.39
C ASN A 32 15.36 -6.72 1.70
N LYS A 33 16.41 -6.15 2.30
CA LYS A 33 17.09 -4.93 1.83
C LYS A 33 17.55 -5.01 0.38
N VAL A 34 18.10 -6.16 -0.01
CA VAL A 34 18.59 -6.40 -1.39
C VAL A 34 17.45 -6.44 -2.41
N GLU A 35 16.26 -6.82 -1.99
CA GLU A 35 15.10 -6.89 -2.88
C GLU A 35 14.39 -5.54 -2.98
N LEU A 36 14.08 -4.92 -1.84
CA LEU A 36 13.51 -3.58 -1.77
C LEU A 36 14.35 -2.55 -2.54
N ALA A 37 15.66 -2.77 -2.63
CA ALA A 37 16.60 -2.01 -3.43
C ALA A 37 16.25 -1.84 -4.91
N LYS A 38 15.52 -2.79 -5.49
CA LYS A 38 15.18 -2.85 -6.91
C LYS A 38 13.90 -2.08 -7.22
N HIS A 39 13.24 -1.55 -6.19
CA HIS A 39 11.92 -0.93 -6.24
C HIS A 39 11.98 0.53 -5.82
N GLU A 40 10.84 1.22 -5.94
CA GLU A 40 10.66 2.57 -5.41
C GLU A 40 9.86 2.49 -4.12
N LEU A 41 10.38 3.11 -3.06
CA LEU A 41 9.81 3.00 -1.73
C LEU A 41 9.11 4.29 -1.33
N PHE A 42 7.88 4.14 -0.84
CA PHE A 42 7.03 5.20 -0.31
C PHE A 42 6.66 4.83 1.12
N ALA A 43 6.54 5.81 2.01
CA ALA A 43 6.14 5.54 3.39
C ALA A 43 5.55 6.78 4.06
N THR A 44 4.70 6.57 5.07
CA THR A 44 4.24 7.66 5.95
C THR A 44 5.39 8.19 6.79
N GLY A 45 5.30 9.46 7.22
CA GLY A 45 6.43 10.24 7.74
C GLY A 45 7.41 9.50 8.67
N THR A 46 6.93 9.05 9.84
CA THR A 46 7.78 8.37 10.83
C THR A 46 8.31 7.03 10.31
N THR A 47 7.47 6.23 9.66
CA THR A 47 7.86 4.94 9.07
C THR A 47 8.95 5.12 8.02
N GLY A 48 8.78 6.10 7.13
CA GLY A 48 9.73 6.36 6.05
C GLY A 48 11.08 6.84 6.54
N LYS A 49 11.11 7.64 7.61
CA LYS A 49 12.38 8.03 8.26
C LYS A 49 13.13 6.79 8.77
N LEU A 50 12.44 5.92 9.51
CA LEU A 50 13.06 4.71 10.08
C LEU A 50 13.54 3.74 8.99
N VAL A 51 12.75 3.55 7.92
CA VAL A 51 13.12 2.68 6.79
C VAL A 51 14.32 3.24 6.05
N GLU A 52 14.34 4.54 5.75
CA GLU A 52 15.45 5.19 5.06
C GLU A 52 16.76 5.06 5.84
N GLU A 53 16.73 5.29 7.16
CA GLU A 53 17.86 5.11 8.05
C GLU A 53 18.35 3.65 8.10
N ALA A 54 17.42 2.69 8.23
CA ALA A 54 17.75 1.26 8.32
C ALA A 54 18.30 0.69 7.00
N LEU A 55 17.77 1.15 5.87
CA LEU A 55 18.15 0.65 4.56
C LEU A 55 19.30 1.44 3.92
N ASP A 56 19.63 2.62 4.44
CA ASP A 56 20.56 3.57 3.82
C ASP A 56 20.17 3.84 2.36
N ARG A 57 18.87 4.10 2.14
CA ARG A 57 18.27 4.19 0.81
C ARG A 57 17.13 5.21 0.76
N PRO A 58 16.98 5.94 -0.37
CA PRO A 58 15.91 6.93 -0.50
C PRO A 58 14.52 6.32 -0.33
N VAL A 59 13.71 6.94 0.53
CA VAL A 59 12.28 6.65 0.68
C VAL A 59 11.49 7.94 0.45
N LYS A 60 10.51 7.90 -0.45
CA LYS A 60 9.59 9.03 -0.63
C LYS A 60 8.63 9.10 0.56
N LYS A 61 8.98 9.99 1.49
CA LYS A 61 8.21 10.25 2.72
C LYS A 61 6.99 11.10 2.41
N LEU A 62 5.84 10.64 2.90
CA LEU A 62 4.57 11.35 2.89
C LEU A 62 4.30 11.93 4.29
N LEU A 63 3.13 12.51 4.50
CA LEU A 63 2.72 12.95 5.83
C LEU A 63 2.64 11.77 6.81
N SER A 64 2.59 12.07 8.11
CA SER A 64 2.21 11.06 9.10
C SER A 64 0.83 10.51 8.78
N GLY A 65 0.60 9.21 8.98
CA GLY A 65 -0.68 8.55 8.66
C GLY A 65 -1.89 9.31 9.23
N PRO A 66 -1.96 9.54 10.56
CA PRO A 66 -3.04 10.29 11.21
C PRO A 66 -3.18 11.76 10.78
N LEU A 67 -2.18 12.33 10.09
CA LEU A 67 -2.17 13.72 9.64
C LEU A 67 -2.46 13.84 8.13
N GLY A 68 -2.98 12.79 7.49
CA GLY A 68 -3.31 12.80 6.06
C GLY A 68 -2.44 11.90 5.19
N GLY A 69 -1.41 11.26 5.77
CA GLY A 69 -0.49 10.40 5.03
C GLY A 69 -1.18 9.17 4.44
N ASP A 70 -2.14 8.59 5.15
CA ASP A 70 -2.88 7.42 4.69
C ASP A 70 -3.78 7.78 3.50
N GLN A 71 -4.38 8.98 3.51
CA GLN A 71 -5.16 9.49 2.39
C GLN A 71 -4.29 9.86 1.19
N GLN A 72 -3.06 10.36 1.41
CA GLN A 72 -2.09 10.54 0.32
C GLN A 72 -1.78 9.21 -0.36
N ILE A 73 -1.51 8.15 0.40
CA ILE A 73 -1.27 6.83 -0.18
C ILE A 73 -2.54 6.31 -0.88
N GLY A 74 -3.72 6.48 -0.28
CA GLY A 74 -4.99 6.11 -0.89
C GLY A 74 -5.23 6.77 -2.25
N ALA A 75 -4.95 8.07 -2.36
CA ALA A 75 -5.04 8.81 -3.63
C ALA A 75 -4.06 8.25 -4.67
N MET A 76 -2.82 7.98 -4.25
CA MET A 76 -1.80 7.39 -5.11
C MET A 76 -2.18 5.98 -5.59
N ILE A 77 -2.80 5.14 -4.74
CA ILE A 77 -3.33 3.83 -5.18
C ILE A 77 -4.35 4.01 -6.30
N ALA A 78 -5.31 4.93 -6.13
CA ALA A 78 -6.38 5.18 -7.09
C ALA A 78 -5.86 5.80 -8.40
N GLN A 79 -4.78 6.58 -8.34
CA GLN A 79 -4.09 7.13 -9.51
C GLN A 79 -3.17 6.11 -10.20
N GLY A 80 -3.04 4.92 -9.64
CA GLY A 80 -2.12 3.91 -10.15
C GLY A 80 -0.66 4.27 -9.94
N GLU A 81 -0.36 5.00 -8.86
CA GLU A 81 0.97 5.43 -8.42
C GLU A 81 1.59 4.53 -7.35
N ILE A 82 0.81 3.62 -6.78
CA ILE A 82 1.27 2.53 -5.91
C ILE A 82 0.89 1.18 -6.55
N ASP A 83 1.85 0.26 -6.54
CA ASP A 83 1.71 -1.09 -7.10
C ASP A 83 1.55 -2.15 -6.01
N VAL A 84 2.17 -1.95 -4.85
CA VAL A 84 2.15 -2.90 -3.73
C VAL A 84 2.00 -2.13 -2.42
N MET A 85 1.13 -2.62 -1.54
CA MET A 85 0.94 -2.08 -0.19
C MET A 85 1.45 -3.06 0.86
N LEU A 86 2.37 -2.65 1.73
CA LEU A 86 2.77 -3.41 2.91
C LEU A 86 2.41 -2.60 4.14
N PHE A 87 1.34 -3.01 4.82
CA PHE A 87 0.80 -2.31 5.97
C PHE A 87 0.80 -3.23 7.20
N PHE A 88 1.81 -3.09 8.06
CA PHE A 88 1.84 -3.82 9.34
C PHE A 88 1.04 -3.04 10.38
N TRP A 89 -0.24 -3.37 10.50
CA TRP A 89 -1.13 -2.79 11.49
C TRP A 89 -1.17 -3.65 12.77
N ASP A 90 -1.49 -3.01 13.89
CA ASP A 90 -1.64 -3.65 15.19
C ASP A 90 -3.09 -4.14 15.37
N PRO A 91 -3.34 -5.45 15.52
CA PRO A 91 -4.70 -5.99 15.68
C PRO A 91 -5.24 -5.92 17.11
N MET A 92 -4.41 -5.58 18.11
CA MET A 92 -4.80 -5.62 19.52
C MET A 92 -5.11 -4.24 20.09
N GLU A 93 -4.53 -3.19 19.53
CA GLU A 93 -4.73 -1.83 20.00
C GLU A 93 -5.52 -0.98 19.00
N ALA A 94 -6.66 -0.46 19.47
CA ALA A 94 -7.44 0.50 18.72
C ALA A 94 -6.61 1.76 18.46
N GLN A 95 -6.41 2.09 17.20
CA GLN A 95 -5.75 3.35 16.83
C GLN A 95 -6.80 4.47 16.70
N PRO A 96 -6.47 5.71 17.08
CA PRO A 96 -7.35 6.86 16.84
C PRO A 96 -7.75 7.05 15.37
N HIS A 97 -7.01 6.42 14.45
CA HIS A 97 -7.18 6.45 13.01
C HIS A 97 -7.59 5.07 12.44
N ASP A 98 -8.25 4.19 13.20
CA ASP A 98 -8.73 2.88 12.73
C ASP A 98 -9.67 2.97 11.51
N SER A 99 -10.41 4.07 11.36
CA SER A 99 -11.20 4.37 10.16
C SER A 99 -10.33 4.41 8.90
N ASP A 100 -9.10 4.89 9.04
CA ASP A 100 -8.18 5.16 7.94
C ASP A 100 -7.50 3.86 7.50
N VAL A 101 -7.23 2.94 8.43
CA VAL A 101 -6.78 1.58 8.13
C VAL A 101 -7.78 0.90 7.20
N LYS A 102 -9.05 0.84 7.60
CA LYS A 102 -10.11 0.20 6.78
C LYS A 102 -10.29 0.90 5.44
N ALA A 103 -10.21 2.23 5.40
CA ALA A 103 -10.32 2.99 4.17
C ALA A 103 -9.19 2.66 3.17
N LEU A 104 -7.96 2.53 3.66
CA LEU A 104 -6.79 2.22 2.85
C LEU A 104 -6.83 0.77 2.32
N LEU A 105 -7.17 -0.20 3.17
CA LEU A 105 -7.34 -1.60 2.76
C LEU A 105 -8.46 -1.74 1.71
N ARG A 106 -9.59 -1.04 1.92
CA ARG A 106 -10.69 -1.00 0.95
C ARG A 106 -10.23 -0.49 -0.42
N LEU A 107 -9.35 0.52 -0.47
CA LEU A 107 -8.81 1.03 -1.73
C LEU A 107 -7.88 0.01 -2.40
N CYS A 108 -7.07 -0.73 -1.64
CA CYS A 108 -6.23 -1.80 -2.21
C CYS A 108 -7.08 -2.87 -2.90
N VAL A 109 -8.20 -3.26 -2.26
CA VAL A 109 -9.17 -4.21 -2.83
C VAL A 109 -9.86 -3.63 -4.07
N ALA A 110 -10.33 -2.37 -4.00
CA ALA A 110 -11.02 -1.72 -5.11
C ALA A 110 -10.13 -1.63 -6.37
N TRP A 111 -8.85 -1.33 -6.20
CA TRP A 111 -7.90 -1.21 -7.30
C TRP A 111 -7.08 -2.47 -7.55
N ASN A 112 -7.45 -3.59 -6.92
CA ASN A 112 -6.83 -4.91 -7.03
C ASN A 112 -5.29 -4.87 -7.07
N ILE A 113 -4.67 -4.26 -6.06
CA ILE A 113 -3.22 -4.29 -5.89
C ILE A 113 -2.81 -5.33 -4.84
N PRO A 114 -1.65 -6.00 -5.00
CA PRO A 114 -1.07 -6.82 -3.95
C PRO A 114 -0.95 -6.03 -2.64
N MET A 115 -1.45 -6.61 -1.55
CA MET A 115 -1.35 -6.04 -0.22
C MET A 115 -0.96 -7.09 0.83
N ALA A 116 -0.08 -6.71 1.76
CA ALA A 116 0.23 -7.49 2.96
C ALA A 116 -0.17 -6.70 4.20
N CYS A 117 -0.85 -7.38 5.12
CA CYS A 117 -1.24 -6.85 6.43
C CYS A 117 -0.31 -7.32 7.55
N ASP A 118 0.58 -8.25 7.25
CA ASP A 118 1.47 -8.92 8.17
C ASP A 118 2.74 -9.37 7.45
N ARG A 119 3.72 -9.83 8.25
CA ARG A 119 5.00 -10.30 7.75
C ARG A 119 4.90 -11.51 6.83
N ALA A 120 4.05 -12.48 7.18
CA ALA A 120 3.94 -13.71 6.40
C ALA A 120 3.46 -13.42 4.98
N THR A 121 2.42 -12.60 4.83
CA THR A 121 1.92 -12.18 3.52
C THR A 121 2.97 -11.35 2.76
N ALA A 122 3.72 -10.49 3.47
CA ALA A 122 4.79 -9.72 2.86
C ALA A 122 5.93 -10.61 2.33
N ASP A 123 6.29 -11.68 3.03
CA ASP A 123 7.29 -12.66 2.58
C ASP A 123 6.81 -13.39 1.32
N PHE A 124 5.55 -13.84 1.28
CA PHE A 124 4.97 -14.46 0.09
C PHE A 124 4.92 -13.50 -1.11
N ILE A 125 4.54 -12.24 -0.89
CA ILE A 125 4.55 -11.23 -1.95
C ILE A 125 5.97 -10.99 -2.44
N MET A 126 6.93 -10.79 -1.53
CA MET A 126 8.31 -10.44 -1.88
C MET A 126 9.05 -11.55 -2.62
N THR A 127 8.69 -12.81 -2.36
CA THR A 127 9.28 -13.98 -3.02
C THR A 127 8.59 -14.38 -4.33
N SER A 128 7.47 -13.73 -4.67
CA SER A 128 6.76 -14.00 -5.93
C SER A 128 7.59 -13.59 -7.15
N PRO A 129 7.65 -14.39 -8.23
CA PRO A 129 8.30 -13.99 -9.49
C PRO A 129 7.76 -12.67 -10.05
N PHE A 130 6.48 -12.36 -9.76
CA PHE A 130 5.84 -11.13 -10.20
C PHE A 130 6.42 -9.86 -9.55
N MET A 131 7.24 -9.96 -8.51
CA MET A 131 8.00 -8.81 -8.01
C MET A 131 9.04 -8.32 -9.04
N HIS A 132 9.59 -9.21 -9.85
CA HIS A 132 10.60 -8.89 -10.87
C HIS A 132 10.05 -8.81 -12.29
N GLU A 133 8.84 -9.32 -12.50
CA GLU A 133 8.18 -9.38 -13.79
C GLU A 133 7.06 -8.33 -13.90
N GLU A 134 6.51 -8.21 -15.11
CA GLU A 134 5.28 -7.46 -15.31
C GLU A 134 4.10 -8.33 -14.87
N TYR A 135 3.10 -7.72 -14.24
CA TYR A 135 1.87 -8.40 -13.84
C TYR A 135 0.66 -7.65 -14.36
N LEU A 136 -0.31 -8.38 -14.92
CA LEU A 136 -1.57 -7.82 -15.41
C LEU A 136 -2.66 -8.06 -14.38
N ALA A 137 -2.91 -7.07 -13.54
CA ALA A 137 -3.96 -7.10 -12.54
C ALA A 137 -5.33 -6.80 -13.19
N ALA A 138 -6.27 -7.73 -13.07
CA ALA A 138 -7.66 -7.49 -13.48
C ALA A 138 -8.28 -6.38 -12.63
N GLN A 139 -8.78 -5.33 -13.26
CA GLN A 139 -9.48 -4.24 -12.59
C GLN A 139 -10.98 -4.50 -12.63
N PRO A 140 -11.70 -4.32 -11.51
CA PRO A 140 -13.15 -4.32 -11.52
C PRO A 140 -13.70 -3.29 -12.51
N ASP A 141 -14.78 -3.63 -13.20
CA ASP A 141 -15.47 -2.70 -14.08
C ASP A 141 -16.41 -1.81 -13.25
N TYR A 142 -16.03 -0.54 -13.09
CA TYR A 142 -16.82 0.45 -12.38
C TYR A 142 -17.77 1.27 -13.26
N THR A 143 -17.85 0.99 -14.58
CA THR A 143 -18.69 1.78 -15.51
C THR A 143 -20.16 1.80 -15.09
N GLY A 144 -20.71 0.66 -14.66
CA GLY A 144 -22.09 0.59 -14.16
C GLY A 144 -22.34 1.45 -12.91
N TYR A 145 -21.36 1.54 -12.00
CA TYR A 145 -21.45 2.41 -10.82
C TYR A 145 -21.34 3.89 -11.19
N LEU A 146 -20.45 4.23 -12.13
CA LEU A 146 -20.22 5.60 -12.60
C LEU A 146 -21.41 6.15 -13.39
N ASN A 147 -22.13 5.29 -14.10
CA ASN A 147 -23.30 5.64 -14.92
C ASN A 147 -24.63 5.32 -14.23
N ARG A 148 -24.63 5.08 -12.91
CA ARG A 148 -25.87 4.79 -12.17
C ARG A 148 -26.74 6.03 -12.09
N ASP A 149 -28.05 5.85 -12.16
CA ASP A 149 -28.99 6.93 -11.85
C ASP A 149 -28.86 7.32 -10.38
N VAL A 150 -28.57 8.59 -10.13
CA VAL A 150 -28.64 9.16 -8.78
C VAL A 150 -30.11 9.53 -8.57
N LYS A 151 -30.80 8.79 -7.70
CA LYS A 151 -32.14 9.19 -7.27
C LYS A 151 -32.03 10.53 -6.56
N GLU A 152 -32.78 11.52 -7.01
CA GLU A 152 -33.06 12.69 -6.19
C GLU A 152 -33.88 12.19 -5.01
N ASP A 153 -33.33 12.27 -3.81
CA ASP A 153 -34.09 12.03 -2.59
C ASP A 153 -35.20 13.09 -2.57
N GLN A 154 -36.46 12.66 -2.65
CA GLN A 154 -37.59 13.54 -2.36
C GLN A 154 -37.59 13.73 -0.84
N ASP A 155 -37.33 14.97 -0.40
CA ASP A 155 -37.33 15.44 0.99
C ASP A 155 -38.53 14.94 1.83
#